data_AF-A0A945E3W2-F1
#
_entry.id   AF-A0A945E3W2-F1
#
_cell.length_a   1.000
_cell.length_b   1.000
_cell.length_c   1.000
_cell.angle_alpha   90.00
_cell.angle_beta   90.00
_cell.angle_gamma   90.00
#
_symmetry.space_group_name_H-M   'P 1'
#
loop_
_entity.id
_entity.type
_entity.pdbx_description
1 polymer ?
#
loop_
_entity_poly.entity_id
_entity_poly.type
_entity_poly.pdbx_seq_one_letter_code
_entity_poly.pdbx_strand_id
1 'polypeptide(L)' 'VIGPDPDHPTFVWGVGQGGTGIQTSPGAGRLTAELALGGDPSEVFAGLVLDEVGPGRFRSPG' A
#
# COMPACT_ATOMS: atom_id res chain seq x y z
N VAL A 1 0.21 -6.22 -0.22
CA VAL A 1 1.23 -5.32 0.33
C VAL A 1 1.33 -4.12 -0.59
N ILE A 2 0.92 -2.95 -0.11
CA ILE A 2 0.88 -1.71 -0.87
C ILE A 2 1.41 -0.59 0.01
N GLY A 3 2.43 0.13 -0.46
CA GLY A 3 2.97 1.30 0.24
C GLY A 3 4.50 1.41 0.19
N PRO A 4 5.05 2.55 0.62
CA PRO A 4 6.48 2.82 0.61
C PRO A 4 7.24 1.88 1.56
N ASP A 5 8.45 1.51 1.18
CA ASP A 5 9.35 0.79 2.07
C ASP A 5 9.80 1.71 3.23
N PRO A 6 9.75 1.26 4.51
CA PRO A 6 10.10 2.10 5.64
C PRO A 6 11.57 2.58 5.66
N ASP A 7 12.52 1.83 5.09
CA ASP A 7 13.92 2.25 5.00
C ASP A 7 14.22 2.99 3.69
N HIS A 8 13.37 2.80 2.68
CA HIS A 8 13.52 3.38 1.35
C HIS A 8 12.20 4.02 0.88
N PRO A 9 11.85 5.23 1.36
CA PRO A 9 10.55 5.85 1.09
C PRO A 9 10.23 6.11 -0.39
N THR A 10 11.25 6.14 -1.25
CA THR A 10 11.10 6.30 -2.72
C THR A 10 10.83 4.97 -3.44
N PHE A 11 10.96 3.83 -2.76
CA PHE A 11 10.60 2.51 -3.28
C PHE A 11 9.21 2.13 -2.79
N VAL A 12 8.28 1.87 -3.73
CA VAL A 12 6.88 1.58 -3.40
C VAL A 12 6.55 0.12 -3.73
N TRP A 13 6.10 -0.61 -2.72
CA TRP A 13 5.60 -1.97 -2.88
C TRP A 13 4.19 -1.98 -3.46
N GLY A 14 3.95 -2.86 -4.43
CA GLY A 14 2.64 -3.17 -5.00
C GLY A 14 2.56 -4.67 -5.30
N VAL A 15 2.61 -5.51 -4.27
CA VAL A 15 2.83 -6.97 -4.39
C VAL A 15 1.91 -7.78 -3.49
N GLY A 16 1.91 -9.11 -3.66
CA GLY A 16 1.21 -10.03 -2.77
C GLY A 16 -0.32 -10.01 -2.90
N GLN A 17 -0.83 -9.79 -4.11
CA GLN A 17 -2.27 -9.78 -4.39
C GLN A 17 -2.89 -11.18 -4.45
N GLY A 18 -2.08 -12.24 -4.51
CA GLY A 18 -2.56 -13.62 -4.68
C GLY A 18 -3.48 -13.74 -5.90
N GLY A 19 -4.58 -14.49 -5.76
CA GLY A 19 -5.58 -14.70 -6.82
C GLY A 19 -6.58 -13.57 -7.03
N THR A 20 -6.51 -12.47 -6.27
CA THR A 20 -7.52 -11.39 -6.31
C THR A 20 -7.05 -10.14 -7.05
N GLY A 21 -5.90 -10.17 -7.72
CA GLY A 21 -5.29 -8.98 -8.32
C GLY A 21 -6.17 -8.25 -9.34
N ILE A 22 -6.95 -8.98 -10.16
CA ILE A 22 -7.84 -8.35 -11.15
C ILE A 22 -8.98 -7.59 -10.47
N GLN A 23 -9.71 -8.24 -9.56
CA GLN A 23 -10.84 -7.62 -8.85
C GLN A 23 -10.40 -6.47 -7.93
N THR A 24 -9.19 -6.53 -7.36
CA THR A 24 -8.67 -5.46 -6.48
C THR A 24 -7.93 -4.37 -7.24
N SER A 25 -7.63 -4.56 -8.53
CA SER A 25 -6.79 -3.64 -9.31
C SER A 25 -7.21 -2.17 -9.27
N PRO A 26 -8.51 -1.78 -9.29
CA PRO A 26 -8.88 -0.36 -9.25
C PRO A 26 -8.47 0.32 -7.93
N GLY A 27 -8.76 -0.34 -6.80
CA GLY A 27 -8.39 0.18 -5.48
C GLY A 27 -6.89 0.10 -5.22
N ALA A 28 -6.27 -1.04 -5.56
CA ALA A 28 -4.84 -1.26 -5.36
C ALA A 28 -3.97 -0.31 -6.20
N GLY A 29 -4.33 -0.10 -7.47
CA GLY A 29 -3.63 0.82 -8.36
C GLY A 29 -3.75 2.27 -7.91
N ARG A 30 -4.96 2.71 -7.51
CA ARG A 30 -5.18 4.05 -6.96
C ARG A 30 -4.37 4.29 -5.69
N LEU A 31 -4.44 3.38 -4.72
CA LEU A 31 -3.69 3.50 -3.47
C LEU A 31 -2.17 3.54 -3.73
N THR A 32 -1.67 2.67 -4.61
CA THR A 32 -0.25 2.66 -4.98
C THR A 32 0.18 3.99 -5.59
N ALA A 33 -0.62 4.56 -6.49
CA ALA A 33 -0.31 5.83 -7.14
C ALA A 33 -0.34 7.01 -6.15
N GLU A 34 -1.36 7.09 -5.29
CA GLU A 34 -1.48 8.16 -4.28
C GLU A 34 -0.29 8.15 -3.31
N LEU A 35 0.09 6.97 -2.81
CA LEU A 35 1.24 6.81 -1.93
C LEU A 35 2.58 7.08 -2.64
N ALA A 36 2.72 6.69 -3.92
CA ALA A 36 3.92 6.96 -4.70
C ALA A 36 4.14 8.45 -5.00
N LEU A 37 3.06 9.23 -5.05
CA LEU A 37 3.11 10.68 -5.23
C LEU A 37 3.34 11.43 -3.90
N GLY A 38 3.46 10.71 -2.77
CA GLY A 38 3.70 11.29 -1.46
C GLY A 38 2.48 11.98 -0.85
N GLY A 39 1.28 11.69 -1.34
CA GLY A 39 0.03 12.19 -0.78
C GLY A 39 -0.58 11.23 0.25
N ASP A 40 -1.50 11.75 1.05
CA ASP A 40 -2.36 10.91 1.88
C ASP A 40 -3.38 10.17 0.99
N PRO A 41 -3.74 8.92 1.32
CA PRO A 41 -4.81 8.21 0.62
C PRO A 41 -6.13 8.99 0.66
N SER A 42 -6.80 9.03 -0.47
CA SER A 42 -8.06 9.75 -0.62
C SER A 42 -9.21 9.14 0.20
N GLU A 43 -10.30 9.90 0.37
CA GLU A 43 -11.46 9.55 1.22
C GLU A 43 -12.12 8.20 0.88
N VAL A 44 -11.96 7.70 -0.35
CA VAL A 44 -12.38 6.34 -0.73
C VAL A 44 -11.72 5.24 0.13
N PHE A 45 -10.59 5.55 0.77
CA PHE A 45 -9.87 4.68 1.70
C PHE A 45 -10.11 5.03 3.17
N ALA A 46 -11.11 5.84 3.52
CA ALA A 46 -11.34 6.27 4.91
C ALA A 46 -11.55 5.11 5.92
N GLY A 47 -11.97 3.93 5.45
CA GLY A 47 -12.10 2.71 6.27
C GLY A 47 -10.87 1.80 6.26
N LEU A 48 -9.80 2.17 5.55
CA LEU A 48 -8.58 1.35 5.40
C LEU A 48 -7.58 1.70 6.52
N VAL A 49 -7.13 0.69 7.26
CA VAL A 49 -5.98 0.82 8.16
C VAL A 49 -4.71 0.61 7.34
N LEU A 50 -3.96 1.69 7.07
CA LEU A 50 -2.79 1.62 6.17
C LEU A 50 -1.72 0.65 6.65
N ASP A 51 -1.52 0.53 7.96
CA ASP A 51 -0.54 -0.38 8.55
C ASP A 51 -0.85 -1.86 8.25
N GLU A 52 -2.12 -2.22 8.00
CA GLU A 52 -2.50 -3.59 7.64
C GLU A 52 -2.14 -3.95 6.19
N VAL A 53 -2.05 -2.95 5.31
CA VAL A 53 -1.70 -3.14 3.89
C VAL A 53 -0.26 -2.76 3.56
N GLY A 54 0.39 -1.97 4.42
CA GLY A 54 1.78 -1.56 4.28
C GLY A 54 2.78 -2.71 4.37
N PRO A 55 4.01 -2.50 3.88
CA PRO A 55 5.12 -3.45 4.01
C PRO A 55 5.68 -3.54 5.43
N GLY A 56 5.53 -2.48 6.24
CA GLY A 56 6.06 -2.41 7.61
C GLY A 56 5.56 -3.53 8.53
N ARG A 57 4.35 -4.06 8.30
CA ARG A 57 3.76 -5.13 9.11
C ARG A 57 4.53 -6.46 9.14
N PHE A 58 5.47 -6.67 8.21
CA PHE A 58 6.30 -7.88 8.17
C PHE A 58 7.64 -7.71 8.86
N ARG A 59 7.95 -6.51 9.34
CA ARG A 59 9.20 -6.24 10.05
C ARG A 59 9.02 -6.62 11.52
N SER A 60 10.04 -7.25 12.10
CA SER A 60 10.08 -7.47 13.55
C SER A 60 10.33 -6.13 14.26
N PRO A 61 9.83 -5.93 15.50
CA PRO A 61 10.31 -4.84 16.33
C PRO A 61 11.83 -4.98 16.49
N GLY A 62 12.56 -3.91 16.17
CA GLY A 62 13.99 -3.81 16.44
C GLY A 62 14.28 -3.70 17.93
#